data_AF-A0A6A3CT67-F1
#
_entry.id   AF-A0A6A3CT67-F1
#
_cell.length_a   1.000
_cell.length_b   1.000
_cell.length_c   1.000
_cell.angle_alpha   90.00
_cell.angle_beta   90.00
_cell.angle_gamma   90.00
#
_symmetry.space_group_name_H-M   'P 1'
#
loop_
_entity.id
_entity.type
_entity.pdbx_description
1 polymer ?
#
loop_
_entity_poly.entity_id
_entity_poly.type
_entity_poly.pdbx_seq_one_letter_code
_entity_poly.pdbx_strand_id
1 'polypeptide(L)'
;MSAESTGNQNPPALKSLDASLRLSVIPLSIATIWLTVTNKEHNPIYGDVNFTNLTGLKYMVFTSAICAGYASLAAIASFVRCFLTKAWLFFVSDQIVAYLTVTSGAAVMEILDLAYEGDQKITWSEACNSYGKFCSKMKVALILHALVLCCFIVLAAISAYRVFSPFDPPLSSKEVEDEDEPTT
;
A
#
# COMPACT_ATOMS: atom_id res chain seq x y z
N MET A 1 25.12 5.61 -39.39
CA MET A 1 25.45 4.44 -38.55
C MET A 1 24.35 4.33 -37.51
N SER A 2 23.41 3.43 -37.77
CA SER A 2 22.18 3.25 -37.00
C SER A 2 22.48 2.64 -35.63
N ALA A 3 21.96 3.23 -34.56
CA ALA A 3 21.81 2.55 -33.28
C ALA A 3 20.32 2.22 -33.11
N GLU A 4 20.00 0.99 -33.51
CA GLU A 4 18.71 0.35 -33.33
C GLU A 4 18.53 -0.06 -31.87
N SER A 5 17.40 0.36 -31.29
CA SER A 5 16.57 -0.39 -30.33
C SER A 5 17.27 -1.35 -29.34
N THR A 6 17.68 -0.85 -28.19
CA THR A 6 17.67 -1.64 -26.94
C THR A 6 16.29 -1.53 -26.31
N GLY A 7 15.38 -2.41 -26.74
CA GLY A 7 14.09 -2.60 -26.09
C GLY A 7 14.31 -2.99 -24.63
N ASN A 8 13.84 -2.14 -23.72
CA ASN A 8 13.86 -2.35 -22.27
C ASN A 8 13.11 -3.64 -21.89
N GLN A 9 13.82 -4.78 -21.85
CA GLN A 9 13.24 -6.07 -21.47
C GLN A 9 13.14 -6.14 -19.95
N ASN A 10 12.03 -5.65 -19.40
CA ASN A 10 11.65 -6.01 -18.04
C ASN A 10 11.55 -7.54 -17.92
N PRO A 11 12.18 -8.19 -16.93
CA PRO A 11 12.09 -9.64 -16.81
C PRO A 11 10.63 -10.05 -16.64
N PRO A 12 10.15 -11.10 -17.35
CA PRO A 12 8.74 -11.51 -17.37
C PRO A 12 8.17 -11.78 -15.97
N ALA A 13 9.02 -12.16 -15.01
CA ALA A 13 8.65 -12.34 -13.61
C ALA A 13 8.17 -11.04 -12.93
N LEU A 14 8.85 -9.90 -13.11
CA LEU A 14 8.46 -8.63 -12.48
C LEU A 14 7.12 -8.10 -13.00
N LYS A 15 6.81 -8.37 -14.27
CA LYS A 15 5.52 -7.99 -14.87
C LYS A 15 4.38 -8.85 -14.32
N SER A 16 4.60 -10.15 -14.18
CA SER A 16 3.63 -11.07 -13.59
C SER A 16 3.35 -10.74 -12.12
N LEU A 17 4.42 -10.46 -11.35
CA LEU A 17 4.31 -10.06 -9.95
C LEU A 17 3.53 -8.75 -9.78
N ASP A 18 3.83 -7.71 -10.58
CA ASP A 18 3.08 -6.44 -10.56
C ASP A 18 1.57 -6.66 -10.81
N ALA A 19 1.24 -7.42 -11.85
CA ALA A 19 -0.15 -7.73 -12.18
C ALA A 19 -0.85 -8.53 -11.07
N SER A 20 -0.18 -9.53 -10.50
CA SER A 20 -0.70 -10.34 -9.39
C SER A 20 -0.96 -9.49 -8.14
N LEU A 21 -0.03 -8.61 -7.78
CA LEU A 21 -0.17 -7.70 -6.64
C LEU A 21 -1.38 -6.77 -6.83
N ARG A 22 -1.50 -6.12 -8.00
CA ARG A 22 -2.65 -5.24 -8.31
C ARG A 22 -3.97 -6.00 -8.25
N LEU A 23 -4.01 -7.23 -8.75
CA LEU A 23 -5.20 -8.07 -8.69
C LEU A 23 -5.55 -8.49 -7.26
N SER A 24 -4.55 -8.77 -6.42
CA SER A 24 -4.76 -9.18 -5.02
C SER A 24 -5.24 -8.05 -4.11
N VAL A 25 -4.83 -6.81 -4.37
CA VAL A 25 -5.23 -5.62 -3.58
C VAL A 25 -6.73 -5.38 -3.64
N ILE A 26 -7.37 -5.66 -4.78
CA ILE A 26 -8.80 -5.42 -5.00
C ILE A 26 -9.67 -6.20 -3.99
N PRO A 27 -9.63 -7.56 -3.94
CA PRO A 27 -10.45 -8.32 -3.00
C PRO A 27 -10.05 -8.05 -1.54
N LEU A 28 -8.76 -7.83 -1.23
CA LEU A 28 -8.32 -7.49 0.13
C LEU A 28 -8.91 -6.16 0.61
N SER A 29 -8.93 -5.15 -0.26
CA SER A 29 -9.51 -3.84 0.05
C SER A 29 -11.02 -3.93 0.21
N ILE A 30 -11.70 -4.67 -0.67
CA ILE A 30 -13.16 -4.91 -0.56
C ILE A 30 -13.50 -5.64 0.74
N ALA A 31 -12.74 -6.67 1.11
CA ALA A 31 -12.93 -7.41 2.35
C ALA A 31 -12.71 -6.51 3.58
N THR A 32 -11.69 -5.65 3.56
CA THR A 32 -11.42 -4.65 4.61
C THR A 32 -12.59 -3.69 4.78
N ILE A 33 -13.10 -3.14 3.68
CA ILE A 33 -14.27 -2.24 3.68
C ILE A 33 -15.50 -2.98 4.22
N TRP A 34 -15.78 -4.17 3.70
CA TRP A 34 -16.94 -4.96 4.09
C TRP A 34 -16.95 -5.28 5.58
N LEU A 35 -15.83 -5.80 6.11
CA LEU A 35 -15.70 -6.11 7.53
C LEU A 35 -15.87 -4.88 8.40
N THR A 36 -15.31 -3.74 7.99
CA THR A 36 -15.37 -2.50 8.76
C THR A 36 -16.77 -1.89 8.75
N VAL A 37 -17.40 -1.76 7.59
CA VAL A 37 -18.72 -1.13 7.42
C VAL A 37 -19.84 -1.96 8.05
N THR A 38 -19.71 -3.29 8.02
CA THR A 38 -20.69 -4.19 8.65
C THR A 38 -20.44 -4.38 10.15
N ASN A 39 -19.40 -3.74 10.70
CA ASN A 39 -19.06 -3.85 12.11
C ASN A 39 -19.98 -2.97 12.96
N LYS A 40 -20.87 -3.62 13.71
CA LYS A 40 -21.74 -3.02 14.70
C LYS A 40 -21.93 -3.97 15.87
N GLU A 41 -21.99 -3.45 17.08
CA GLU A 41 -22.26 -4.21 18.29
C GLU A 41 -23.08 -3.37 19.28
N HIS A 42 -24.12 -3.98 19.85
CA HIS A 42 -24.99 -3.36 20.85
C HIS A 42 -24.61 -3.87 22.24
N ASN A 43 -24.47 -2.97 23.21
CA ASN A 43 -24.28 -3.30 24.61
C ASN A 43 -25.36 -2.60 25.47
N PRO A 44 -26.11 -3.33 26.30
CA PRO A 44 -27.21 -2.74 27.08
C PRO A 44 -26.76 -1.75 28.16
N ILE A 45 -25.51 -1.80 28.61
CA ILE A 45 -24.96 -0.94 29.66
C ILE A 45 -24.33 0.32 29.05
N TYR A 46 -23.58 0.15 27.96
CA TYR A 46 -22.75 1.21 27.37
C TYR A 46 -23.29 1.80 26.07
N GLY A 47 -24.33 1.19 25.48
CA GLY A 47 -24.95 1.62 24.23
C GLY A 47 -24.40 0.94 22.98
N ASP A 48 -24.67 1.55 21.84
CA ASP A 48 -24.27 1.04 20.51
C ASP A 48 -22.91 1.56 20.07
N VAL A 49 -22.07 0.66 19.53
CA VAL A 49 -20.84 1.03 18.81
C VAL A 49 -20.93 0.62 17.35
N ASN A 50 -20.64 1.58 16.47
CA ASN A 50 -20.61 1.40 15.03
C ASN A 50 -19.33 2.01 14.44
N PHE A 51 -18.94 1.56 13.24
CA PHE A 51 -17.77 2.12 12.55
C PHE A 51 -17.87 3.64 12.33
N THR A 52 -19.09 4.17 12.20
CA THR A 52 -19.34 5.61 12.00
C THR A 52 -19.03 6.46 13.22
N ASN A 53 -18.86 5.86 14.40
CA ASN A 53 -18.46 6.58 15.61
C ASN A 53 -16.94 6.85 15.67
N LEU A 54 -16.13 6.06 14.96
CA LEU A 54 -14.67 6.14 15.01
C LEU A 54 -14.11 6.74 13.72
N THR A 55 -13.56 7.95 13.81
CA THR A 55 -12.98 8.66 12.65
C THR A 55 -11.85 7.88 12.00
N GLY A 56 -11.01 7.16 12.77
CA GLY A 56 -9.95 6.31 12.23
C GLY A 56 -10.49 5.21 11.31
N LEU A 57 -11.61 4.57 11.68
CA LEU A 57 -12.25 3.55 10.82
C LEU A 57 -12.82 4.14 9.54
N LYS A 58 -13.43 5.33 9.59
CA LYS A 58 -13.88 6.03 8.38
C LYS A 58 -12.70 6.32 7.46
N TYR A 59 -11.58 6.78 8.02
CA TYR A 59 -10.39 7.08 7.26
C TYR A 59 -9.81 5.82 6.61
N MET A 60 -9.70 4.71 7.35
CA MET A 60 -9.27 3.42 6.79
C MET A 60 -10.19 2.94 5.67
N VAL A 61 -11.51 2.99 5.83
CA VAL A 61 -12.49 2.61 4.78
C VAL A 61 -12.33 3.48 3.54
N PHE A 62 -12.21 4.79 3.70
CA PHE A 62 -12.02 5.72 2.58
C PHE A 62 -10.72 5.41 1.83
N THR A 63 -9.64 5.18 2.56
CA THR A 63 -8.35 4.79 1.98
C THR A 63 -8.42 3.43 1.27
N SER A 64 -9.06 2.41 1.86
CA SER A 64 -9.25 1.11 1.21
C SER A 64 -10.07 1.25 -0.09
N ALA A 65 -11.04 2.17 -0.14
CA ALA A 65 -11.79 2.45 -1.37
C ALA A 65 -10.91 3.07 -2.46
N ILE A 66 -10.02 4.02 -2.09
CA ILE A 66 -9.00 4.57 -3.00
C ILE A 66 -8.09 3.44 -3.52
N CYS A 67 -7.63 2.54 -2.63
CA CYS A 67 -6.80 1.40 -3.00
C CYS A 67 -7.46 0.50 -4.04
N ALA A 68 -8.72 0.11 -3.82
CA ALA A 68 -9.48 -0.72 -4.75
C ALA A 68 -9.69 -0.01 -6.11
N GLY A 69 -10.05 1.27 -6.09
CA GLY A 69 -10.26 2.06 -7.30
C GLY A 69 -8.97 2.22 -8.11
N TYR A 70 -7.88 2.61 -7.46
CA TYR A 70 -6.57 2.75 -8.07
C TYR A 70 -6.04 1.43 -8.64
N ALA A 71 -6.11 0.33 -7.88
CA ALA A 71 -5.65 -0.97 -8.34
C ALA A 71 -6.44 -1.44 -9.58
N SER A 72 -7.75 -1.19 -9.61
CA SER A 72 -8.61 -1.50 -10.77
C SER A 72 -8.22 -0.67 -12.00
N LEU A 73 -8.06 0.65 -11.84
CA LEU A 73 -7.62 1.55 -12.91
C LEU A 73 -6.24 1.15 -13.45
N ALA A 74 -5.29 0.83 -12.57
CA ALA A 74 -3.95 0.43 -12.94
C ALA A 74 -3.91 -0.94 -13.64
N ALA A 75 -4.77 -1.88 -13.24
CA ALA A 75 -4.91 -3.17 -13.92
C ALA A 75 -5.48 -3.00 -15.34
N ILE A 76 -6.51 -2.17 -15.51
CA ILE A 76 -7.09 -1.84 -16.82
C ILE A 76 -6.06 -1.12 -17.71
N ALA A 77 -5.36 -0.11 -17.17
CA ALA A 77 -4.33 0.63 -17.88
C ALA A 77 -3.17 -0.28 -18.33
N SER A 78 -2.83 -1.31 -17.56
CA SER A 78 -1.80 -2.29 -17.94
C SER A 78 -2.24 -3.18 -19.11
N PHE A 79 -3.56 -3.39 -19.28
CA PHE A 79 -4.13 -4.14 -20.40
C PHE A 79 -4.28 -3.28 -21.65
N VAL A 80 -4.62 -2.00 -21.48
CA VAL A 80 -4.80 -1.03 -22.57
C VAL A 80 -3.48 -0.30 -22.83
N ARG A 81 -2.73 -0.73 -23.88
CA ARG A 81 -1.43 -0.16 -24.29
C ARG A 81 -1.35 1.38 -24.41
N CYS A 82 -2.49 2.09 -24.49
CA CYS A 82 -2.53 3.56 -24.66
C CYS A 82 -1.99 4.38 -23.47
N PHE A 83 -1.97 3.85 -22.24
CA PHE A 83 -1.54 4.60 -21.04
C PHE A 83 -0.08 4.36 -20.62
N LEU A 84 0.67 3.54 -21.37
CA LEU A 84 2.00 3.04 -20.97
C LEU A 84 3.15 4.06 -21.03
N THR A 85 2.89 5.32 -21.37
CA THR A 85 3.97 6.30 -21.64
C THR A 85 4.51 7.04 -20.42
N LYS A 86 4.00 6.82 -19.19
CA LYS A 86 4.50 7.52 -17.99
C LYS A 86 4.73 6.59 -16.79
N ALA A 87 5.83 5.84 -16.79
CA ALA A 87 6.27 5.02 -15.64
C ALA A 87 6.35 5.82 -14.32
N TRP A 88 6.71 7.10 -14.41
CA TRP A 88 6.74 8.03 -13.28
C TRP A 88 5.37 8.23 -12.62
N LEU A 89 4.27 8.22 -13.40
CA LEU A 89 2.93 8.39 -12.86
C LEU A 89 2.54 7.21 -11.96
N PHE A 90 2.85 5.98 -12.38
CA PHE A 90 2.62 4.77 -11.57
C PHE A 90 3.45 4.80 -10.29
N PHE A 91 4.73 5.18 -10.37
CA PHE A 91 5.59 5.31 -9.19
C PHE A 91 5.02 6.30 -8.16
N VAL A 92 4.67 7.51 -8.58
CA VAL A 92 4.11 8.53 -7.67
C VAL A 92 2.77 8.07 -7.10
N SER A 93 1.93 7.43 -7.91
CA SER A 93 0.61 6.97 -7.46
C SER A 93 0.71 5.81 -6.48
N ASP A 94 1.56 4.81 -6.76
CA ASP A 94 1.83 3.68 -5.86
C ASP A 94 2.35 4.18 -4.50
N GLN A 95 3.23 5.20 -4.51
CA GLN A 95 3.79 5.80 -3.30
C GLN A 95 2.75 6.58 -2.48
N ILE A 96 1.90 7.39 -3.13
CA ILE A 96 0.82 8.13 -2.46
C ILE A 96 -0.15 7.16 -1.78
N VAL A 97 -0.57 6.11 -2.48
CA VAL A 97 -1.50 5.12 -1.93
C VAL A 97 -0.87 4.34 -0.78
N ALA A 98 0.43 4.01 -0.85
CA ALA A 98 1.16 3.41 0.27
C ALA A 98 1.12 4.32 1.51
N TYR A 99 1.38 5.62 1.34
CA TYR A 99 1.35 6.58 2.45
C TYR A 99 -0.04 6.77 3.07
N LEU A 100 -1.09 6.83 2.26
CA LEU A 100 -2.47 6.86 2.76
C LEU A 100 -2.80 5.58 3.53
N THR A 101 -2.38 4.42 3.00
CA THR A 101 -2.65 3.11 3.62
C THR A 101 -1.98 2.99 4.98
N VAL A 102 -0.69 3.34 5.10
CA VAL A 102 0.03 3.25 6.39
C VAL A 102 -0.51 4.22 7.43
N THR A 103 -0.79 5.47 7.04
CA THR A 103 -1.29 6.49 7.99
C THR A 103 -2.69 6.15 8.50
N SER A 104 -3.58 5.70 7.62
CA SER A 104 -4.92 5.25 8.04
C SER A 104 -4.89 3.97 8.88
N GLY A 105 -3.99 3.03 8.55
CA GLY A 105 -3.75 1.83 9.36
C GLY A 105 -3.23 2.17 10.75
N ALA A 106 -2.26 3.09 10.86
CA ALA A 106 -1.73 3.55 12.14
C ALA A 106 -2.81 4.18 13.02
N ALA A 107 -3.66 5.05 12.44
CA ALA A 107 -4.77 5.65 13.18
C ALA A 107 -5.75 4.61 13.76
N VAL A 108 -6.02 3.52 13.03
CA VAL A 108 -6.87 2.42 13.53
C VAL A 108 -6.12 1.54 14.53
N MET A 109 -4.82 1.32 14.33
CA MET A 109 -3.99 0.57 15.26
C MET A 109 -3.97 1.23 16.63
N GLU A 110 -3.78 2.55 16.71
CA GLU A 110 -3.83 3.30 17.98
C GLU A 110 -5.19 3.18 18.68
N ILE A 111 -6.29 3.30 17.92
CA ILE A 111 -7.64 3.12 18.48
C ILE A 111 -7.83 1.70 19.01
N LEU A 112 -7.35 0.70 18.27
CA LEU A 112 -7.47 -0.71 18.65
C LEU A 112 -6.63 -1.02 19.90
N ASP A 113 -5.42 -0.47 19.97
CA ASP A 113 -4.51 -0.59 21.11
C ASP A 113 -5.14 -0.04 22.39
N LEU A 114 -5.61 1.21 22.36
CA LEU A 114 -6.35 1.82 23.47
C LEU A 114 -7.62 1.04 23.83
N ALA A 115 -8.29 0.44 22.85
CA ALA A 115 -9.50 -0.32 23.11
C ALA A 115 -9.22 -1.67 23.81
N TYR A 116 -8.08 -2.30 23.55
CA TYR A 116 -7.69 -3.56 24.18
C TYR A 116 -6.97 -3.38 25.51
N GLU A 117 -6.02 -2.45 25.59
CA GLU A 117 -5.14 -2.29 26.75
C GLU A 117 -5.57 -1.14 27.69
N GLY A 118 -6.33 -0.16 27.17
CA GLY A 118 -6.65 1.06 27.90
C GLY A 118 -5.42 1.95 28.13
N ASP A 119 -5.60 3.01 28.93
CA ASP A 119 -4.49 3.83 29.42
C ASP A 119 -4.80 4.36 30.83
N GLN A 120 -4.10 3.82 31.82
CA GLN A 120 -4.28 4.21 33.22
C GLN A 120 -3.88 5.68 33.50
N LYS A 121 -2.92 6.25 32.76
CA LYS A 121 -2.42 7.61 33.00
C LYS A 121 -3.48 8.67 32.70
N ILE A 122 -4.33 8.41 31.72
CA ILE A 122 -5.45 9.28 31.34
C ILE A 122 -6.81 8.72 31.77
N THR A 123 -6.84 7.68 32.61
CA THR A 123 -8.06 7.01 33.11
C THR A 123 -8.94 6.46 31.98
N TRP A 124 -8.34 6.00 30.87
CA TRP A 124 -9.07 5.37 29.78
C TRP A 124 -9.22 3.86 30.04
N SER A 125 -10.45 3.37 30.09
CA SER A 125 -10.75 1.95 30.33
C SER A 125 -10.72 1.12 29.05
N GLU A 126 -10.37 -0.17 29.17
CA GLU A 126 -10.50 -1.15 28.08
C GLU A 126 -11.94 -1.23 27.57
N ALA A 127 -12.14 -1.02 26.26
CA ALA A 127 -13.45 -1.11 25.63
C ALA A 127 -13.74 -2.52 25.09
N CYS A 128 -12.72 -3.24 24.65
CA CYS A 128 -12.87 -4.54 23.98
C CYS A 128 -13.37 -5.66 24.90
N ASN A 129 -13.27 -5.51 26.22
CA ASN A 129 -13.90 -6.42 27.16
C ASN A 129 -15.44 -6.38 27.05
N SER A 130 -16.01 -5.20 26.75
CA SER A 130 -17.46 -5.01 26.55
C SER A 130 -17.92 -5.16 25.10
N TYR A 131 -17.00 -4.97 24.14
CA TYR A 131 -17.27 -4.99 22.69
C TYR A 131 -16.34 -5.95 21.94
N GLY A 132 -16.19 -7.17 22.45
CA GLY A 132 -15.19 -8.13 21.96
C GLY A 132 -15.40 -8.54 20.51
N LYS A 133 -16.65 -8.66 20.03
CA LYS A 133 -16.93 -9.03 18.63
C LYS A 133 -16.55 -7.89 17.69
N PHE A 134 -16.87 -6.66 18.07
CA PHE A 134 -16.49 -5.47 17.33
C PHE A 134 -14.97 -5.35 17.22
N CYS A 135 -14.25 -5.49 18.34
CA CYS A 135 -12.79 -5.41 18.36
C CYS A 135 -12.11 -6.56 17.61
N SER A 136 -12.64 -7.79 17.68
CA SER A 136 -12.10 -8.92 16.92
C SER A 136 -12.25 -8.68 15.41
N LYS A 137 -13.40 -8.17 14.94
CA LYS A 137 -13.60 -7.85 13.53
C LYS A 137 -12.70 -6.70 13.08
N MET A 138 -12.55 -5.66 13.90
CA MET A 138 -11.68 -4.52 13.65
C MET A 138 -10.21 -4.97 13.50
N LYS A 139 -9.74 -5.87 14.36
CA LYS A 139 -8.40 -6.48 14.28
C LYS A 139 -8.19 -7.23 12.95
N VAL A 140 -9.16 -8.04 12.52
CA VAL A 140 -9.07 -8.74 11.23
C VAL A 140 -9.05 -7.75 10.06
N ALA A 141 -9.89 -6.72 10.08
CA ALA A 141 -9.89 -5.68 9.05
C ALA A 141 -8.54 -4.95 8.99
N LEU A 142 -7.92 -4.66 10.13
CA LEU A 142 -6.60 -4.04 10.20
C LEU A 142 -5.50 -4.94 9.62
N ILE A 143 -5.55 -6.25 9.89
CA ILE A 143 -4.61 -7.22 9.29
C ILE A 143 -4.75 -7.23 7.76
N LEU A 144 -5.98 -7.26 7.24
CA LEU A 144 -6.20 -7.20 5.78
C LEU A 144 -5.67 -5.88 5.19
N HIS A 145 -5.88 -4.76 5.87
CA HIS A 145 -5.37 -3.45 5.45
C HIS A 145 -3.82 -3.40 5.48
N ALA A 146 -3.20 -4.05 6.46
CA ALA A 146 -1.74 -4.20 6.52
C ALA A 146 -1.20 -5.08 5.37
N LEU A 147 -1.92 -6.13 4.96
CA LEU A 147 -1.55 -6.90 3.76
C LEU A 147 -1.62 -6.03 2.50
N VAL A 148 -2.65 -5.18 2.37
CA VAL A 148 -2.75 -4.21 1.27
C VAL A 148 -1.54 -3.25 1.29
N LEU A 149 -1.13 -2.76 2.46
CA LEU A 149 0.06 -1.92 2.59
C LEU A 149 1.31 -2.64 2.09
N CYS A 150 1.54 -3.90 2.51
CA CYS A 150 2.66 -4.70 2.06
C CYS A 150 2.68 -4.83 0.52
N CYS A 151 1.52 -5.07 -0.10
CA CYS A 151 1.41 -5.10 -1.57
C CYS A 151 1.83 -3.77 -2.20
N PHE A 152 1.38 -2.63 -1.66
CA PHE A 152 1.74 -1.30 -2.18
C PHE A 152 3.21 -0.95 -1.98
N ILE A 153 3.84 -1.39 -0.89
CA ILE A 153 5.30 -1.22 -0.69
C ILE A 153 6.07 -1.96 -1.79
N VAL A 154 5.71 -3.21 -2.09
CA VAL A 154 6.36 -3.98 -3.15
C VAL A 154 6.08 -3.36 -4.52
N LEU A 155 4.86 -2.90 -4.79
CA LEU A 155 4.52 -2.18 -6.03
C LEU A 155 5.34 -0.89 -6.19
N ALA A 156 5.47 -0.09 -5.12
CA ALA A 156 6.28 1.12 -5.13
C ALA A 156 7.75 0.81 -5.43
N ALA A 157 8.31 -0.27 -4.86
CA ALA A 157 9.67 -0.72 -5.14
C ALA A 157 9.85 -1.17 -6.60
N ILE A 158 8.91 -1.94 -7.15
CA ILE A 158 8.92 -2.36 -8.56
C ILE A 158 8.84 -1.13 -9.48
N SER A 159 7.94 -0.19 -9.19
CA SER A 159 7.77 1.04 -9.95
C SER A 159 9.01 1.93 -9.88
N ALA A 160 9.64 2.05 -8.70
CA ALA A 160 10.91 2.75 -8.54
C ALA A 160 12.01 2.11 -9.38
N TYR A 161 12.16 0.77 -9.29
CA TYR A 161 13.13 0.03 -10.09
C TYR A 161 12.97 0.30 -11.59
N ARG A 162 11.73 0.27 -12.12
CA ARG A 162 11.48 0.57 -13.54
C ARG A 162 11.81 2.00 -13.95
N VAL A 163 11.63 2.95 -13.05
CA VAL A 163 11.95 4.37 -13.29
C VAL A 163 13.46 4.60 -13.24
N PHE A 164 14.16 3.94 -12.31
CA PHE A 164 15.57 4.21 -12.05
C PHE A 164 16.56 3.25 -12.72
N SER A 165 16.14 2.06 -13.16
CA SER A 165 17.03 1.09 -13.83
C SER A 165 17.69 1.59 -15.12
N PRO A 166 17.15 2.56 -15.89
CA PRO A 166 17.83 3.09 -17.07
C PRO A 166 19.00 4.04 -16.76
N PHE A 167 19.19 4.46 -15.50
CA PHE A 167 20.30 5.34 -15.15
C PHE A 167 21.52 4.51 -14.77
N ASP A 168 22.55 4.52 -15.62
CA ASP A 168 23.83 3.89 -15.30
C ASP A 168 24.47 4.55 -14.05
N PRO A 169 25.12 3.77 -13.17
CA PRO A 169 25.90 4.36 -12.08
C PRO A 169 27.00 5.24 -12.67
N PRO A 170 27.33 6.39 -12.05
CA PRO A 170 28.41 7.23 -12.54
C PRO A 170 29.70 6.39 -12.60
N LEU A 171 30.34 6.36 -13.77
CA LEU A 171 31.63 5.70 -13.95
C LEU A 171 32.60 6.23 -12.89
N SER A 172 33.15 5.32 -12.09
CA SER A 172 34.22 5.63 -11.16
C SER A 172 35.40 6.17 -11.98
N SER A 173 35.87 7.37 -11.68
CA SER A 173 36.97 8.06 -12.38
C SER A 173 38.30 7.31 -12.38
N LYS A 174 38.38 6.12 -11.79
CA LYS A 174 39.54 5.22 -11.83
C LYS A 174 39.77 4.54 -13.19
N GLU A 175 38.81 4.60 -14.11
CA GLU A 175 38.97 3.97 -15.45
C GLU A 175 39.52 4.95 -16.51
N VAL A 176 39.76 6.21 -16.15
CA VAL A 176 40.33 7.22 -17.07
C VAL A 176 41.86 7.31 -16.98
N GLU A 177 42.49 6.79 -15.92
CA GLU A 177 43.96 6.79 -15.81
C GLU A 177 44.65 5.61 -16.51
N ASP A 178 43.93 4.51 -16.83
CA ASP A 178 44.55 3.34 -17.48
C ASP A 178 44.53 3.40 -19.03
N GLU A 179 43.82 4.35 -19.65
CA GLU A 179 43.82 4.51 -21.13
C GLU A 179 44.78 5.61 -21.64
N ASP A 180 45.43 6.36 -20.74
CA ASP A 180 46.25 7.54 -21.09
C ASP A 180 47.74 7.42 -20.69
N GLU A 181 48.27 6.19 -20.52
CA GLU A 181 49.73 5.97 -20.42
C GLU A 181 50.33 5.53 -21.79
N PRO A 182 50.92 6.47 -22.57
CA PRO A 182 51.87 6.14 -23.62
C PRO A 182 53.29 6.24 -23.08
N THR A 183 53.92 5.11 -22.74
CA THR A 183 55.37 5.07 -22.47
C THR A 183 55.96 3.75 -22.98
N THR A 184 56.38 3.75 -24.25
CA THR A 184 57.79 3.63 -24.74
C THR A 184 58.33 2.22 -24.88
#